data_AF-A0A6A6YIK2-F1
#
_entry.id   AF-A0A6A6YIK2-F1
#
_cell.length_a   1.000
_cell.length_b   1.000
_cell.length_c   1.000
_cell.angle_alpha   90.00
_cell.angle_beta   90.00
_cell.angle_gamma   90.00
#
_symmetry.space_group_name_H-M   'P 1'
#
loop_
_entity.id
_entity.type
_entity.pdbx_description
1 polymer ?
#
loop_
_entity_poly.entity_id
_entity_poly.type
_entity_poly.pdbx_seq_one_letter_code
_entity_poly.pdbx_strand_id
1 'polypeptide(L)'
;MSKLHTRSPVTNSLEDSGVVRAWLKSCTDHHELCRKTISGILVRDGLPGNALPTRIIEVGDDRGTPPKLVATEGQMGIYLALSYCWGTTQQSSQDDEIEHLRF
;
A
#
# COMPACT_ATOMS: atom_id res chain seq x y z
N MET A 1 -7.36 20.80 31.92
CA MET A 1 -8.02 19.47 31.94
C MET A 1 -8.24 19.02 30.51
N SER A 2 -7.23 18.38 29.91
CA SER A 2 -7.22 18.03 28.49
C SER A 2 -7.90 16.68 28.30
N LYS A 3 -9.02 16.65 27.56
CA LYS A 3 -9.71 15.41 27.19
C LYS A 3 -8.84 14.63 26.20
N LEU A 4 -8.24 13.54 26.66
CA LEU A 4 -7.62 12.53 25.81
C LEU A 4 -8.75 11.89 24.97
N HIS A 5 -8.80 12.20 23.67
CA HIS A 5 -9.57 11.42 22.71
C HIS A 5 -8.79 10.12 22.47
N THR A 6 -9.11 9.08 23.22
CA THR A 6 -8.73 7.72 22.88
C THR A 6 -9.44 7.34 21.58
N ARG A 7 -8.71 7.31 20.46
CA ARG A 7 -9.17 6.66 19.23
C ARG A 7 -9.37 5.18 19.55
N SER A 8 -10.63 4.76 19.58
CA SER A 8 -11.04 3.37 19.77
C SER A 8 -10.53 2.51 18.60
N PRO A 9 -9.80 1.40 18.82
CA PRO A 9 -9.41 0.50 17.75
C PRO A 9 -10.42 -0.65 17.68
N VAL A 10 -11.55 -0.41 17.04
CA VAL A 10 -12.40 -1.49 16.54
C VAL A 10 -12.84 -1.10 15.13
N THR A 11 -12.00 -1.36 14.14
CA THR A 11 -12.43 -1.35 12.74
C THR A 11 -12.98 -2.73 12.43
N ASN A 12 -14.23 -2.80 11.99
CA ASN A 12 -14.84 -4.03 11.54
C ASN A 12 -14.04 -4.55 10.33
N SER A 13 -13.46 -5.74 10.49
CA SER A 13 -12.40 -6.35 9.66
C SER A 13 -12.71 -6.56 8.17
N LEU A 14 -13.89 -6.19 7.66
CA LEU A 14 -14.30 -6.38 6.26
C LEU A 14 -14.21 -5.10 5.43
N GLU A 15 -14.59 -3.95 6.00
CA GLU A 15 -14.58 -2.65 5.30
C GLU A 15 -13.15 -2.18 5.02
N ASP A 16 -12.21 -2.51 5.92
CA ASP A 16 -10.81 -2.08 5.85
C ASP A 16 -10.01 -2.78 4.72
N SER A 17 -10.38 -4.03 4.39
CA SER A 17 -9.78 -4.77 3.28
C SER A 17 -10.05 -4.11 1.91
N GLY A 18 -11.14 -3.35 1.80
CA GLY A 18 -11.50 -2.61 0.59
C GLY A 18 -10.48 -1.52 0.24
N VAL A 19 -9.89 -0.88 1.26
CA VAL A 19 -8.87 0.16 1.07
C VAL A 19 -7.61 -0.43 0.43
N VAL A 20 -7.13 -1.56 0.95
CA VAL A 20 -5.93 -2.24 0.42
C VAL A 20 -6.16 -2.71 -1.02
N ARG A 21 -7.36 -3.24 -1.34
CA ARG A 21 -7.72 -3.60 -2.72
C ARG A 21 -7.76 -2.39 -3.63
N ALA A 22 -8.36 -1.29 -3.20
CA ALA A 22 -8.41 -0.05 -3.98
C ALA A 22 -7.00 0.50 -4.26
N TRP A 23 -6.10 0.45 -3.27
CA TRP A 23 -4.70 0.82 -3.47
C TRP A 23 -3.99 -0.11 -4.45
N LEU A 24 -4.15 -1.42 -4.29
CA LEU A 24 -3.58 -2.42 -5.19
C LEU A 24 -4.02 -2.15 -6.63
N LYS A 25 -5.33 -1.97 -6.84
CA LYS A 25 -5.91 -1.63 -8.13
C LYS A 25 -5.35 -0.33 -8.67
N SER A 26 -5.26 0.72 -7.86
CA SER A 26 -4.70 2.01 -8.31
C SER A 26 -3.23 1.88 -8.74
N CYS A 27 -2.41 1.18 -7.95
CA CYS A 27 -1.02 0.88 -8.27
C CYS A 27 -0.90 0.09 -9.57
N THR A 28 -1.73 -0.94 -9.77
CA THR A 28 -1.73 -1.76 -10.98
C THR A 28 -2.42 -1.12 -12.16
N ASP A 29 -3.19 -0.02 -11.99
CA ASP A 29 -3.99 0.60 -13.05
C ASP A 29 -3.41 1.94 -13.54
N HIS A 30 -2.75 2.70 -12.67
CA HIS A 30 -2.39 4.09 -12.94
C HIS A 30 -0.91 4.42 -12.71
N HIS A 31 -0.18 3.65 -11.89
CA HIS A 31 1.20 3.99 -11.54
C HIS A 31 2.21 3.28 -12.45
N GLU A 32 2.85 4.04 -13.34
CA GLU A 32 3.86 3.47 -14.26
C GLU A 32 5.02 2.78 -13.54
N LEU A 33 5.47 3.35 -12.41
CA LEU A 33 6.59 2.80 -11.64
C LEU A 33 6.20 1.49 -10.94
N CYS A 34 5.01 1.41 -10.35
CA CYS A 34 4.53 0.21 -9.66
C CYS A 34 4.33 -0.98 -10.62
N ARG A 35 4.08 -0.71 -11.89
CA ARG A 35 3.87 -1.71 -12.94
C ARG A 35 5.16 -2.22 -13.57
N LYS A 36 6.33 -1.72 -13.16
CA LYS A 36 7.62 -2.08 -13.73
C LYS A 36 8.49 -2.77 -12.69
N THR A 37 9.23 -3.79 -13.09
CA THR A 37 10.32 -4.33 -12.27
C THR A 37 11.43 -3.27 -12.13
N ILE A 38 12.40 -3.52 -11.23
CA ILE A 38 13.58 -2.65 -11.08
C ILE A 38 14.32 -2.47 -12.42
N SER A 39 14.28 -3.48 -13.30
CA SER A 39 14.87 -3.43 -14.65
C SER A 39 13.96 -2.78 -15.70
N GLY A 40 12.84 -2.18 -15.32
CA GLY A 40 11.92 -1.47 -16.21
C GLY A 40 10.94 -2.36 -16.99
N ILE A 41 10.90 -3.67 -16.70
CA ILE A 41 10.02 -4.62 -17.41
C ILE A 41 8.60 -4.52 -16.86
N LEU A 42 7.60 -4.42 -17.74
CA LEU A 42 6.20 -4.41 -17.33
C LEU A 42 5.80 -5.73 -16.68
N VAL A 43 5.29 -5.63 -15.45
CA VAL A 43 4.72 -6.73 -14.69
C VAL A 43 3.31 -7.00 -15.23
N ARG A 44 3.08 -8.20 -15.76
CA ARG A 44 1.79 -8.67 -16.29
C ARG A 44 1.57 -10.12 -15.90
N ASP A 45 0.31 -10.53 -15.83
CA ASP A 45 -0.06 -11.92 -15.61
C ASP A 45 0.57 -12.82 -16.69
N GLY A 46 1.23 -13.90 -16.26
CA GLY A 46 1.90 -14.85 -17.15
C GLY A 46 3.39 -14.60 -17.43
N LEU A 47 4.00 -13.52 -16.92
CA LEU A 47 5.46 -13.43 -16.86
C LEU A 47 6.03 -14.43 -15.83
N PRO A 48 7.26 -14.94 -16.02
CA PRO A 48 7.96 -15.64 -14.96
C PRO A 48 8.05 -14.71 -13.75
N GLY A 49 7.33 -15.05 -12.69
CA GLY A 49 7.33 -14.28 -11.45
C GLY A 49 8.72 -14.27 -10.81
N ASN A 50 8.92 -13.38 -9.85
CA ASN A 50 10.13 -13.38 -9.03
C ASN A 50 9.95 -14.30 -7.82
N ALA A 51 11.05 -14.65 -7.15
CA ALA A 51 10.97 -15.30 -5.85
C ALA A 51 10.18 -14.41 -4.90
N LEU A 52 9.12 -14.97 -4.32
CA LEU A 52 8.29 -14.25 -3.37
C LEU A 52 9.07 -14.05 -2.05
N PRO A 53 8.82 -12.95 -1.33
CA PRO A 53 9.27 -12.81 0.04
C PRO A 53 8.78 -13.99 0.89
N THR A 54 9.50 -14.35 1.96
CA THR A 54 9.17 -15.53 2.79
C THR A 54 7.74 -15.52 3.34
N ARG A 55 7.14 -14.33 3.47
CA ARG A 55 5.73 -14.13 3.80
C ARG A 55 5.14 -12.98 2.99
N ILE A 56 3.91 -13.15 2.54
CA ILE A 56 3.13 -12.12 1.83
C ILE A 56 1.75 -11.96 2.46
N ILE A 57 1.11 -10.81 2.22
CA ILE A 57 -0.30 -10.61 2.56
C ILE A 57 -1.13 -10.89 1.31
N GLU A 58 -1.92 -11.95 1.35
CA GLU A 58 -2.97 -12.19 0.36
C GLU A 58 -4.17 -11.33 0.75
N VAL A 59 -4.56 -10.38 -0.09
CA VAL A 59 -5.59 -9.36 0.22
C VAL A 59 -7.03 -9.92 0.14
N GLY A 60 -7.18 -11.15 -0.34
CA GLY A 60 -8.49 -11.78 -0.58
C GLY A 60 -9.14 -11.32 -1.88
N ASP A 61 -10.38 -11.75 -2.12
CA ASP A 61 -11.14 -11.51 -3.34
C ASP A 61 -12.36 -10.58 -3.10
N ASP A 62 -13.05 -10.22 -4.19
CA ASP A 62 -14.26 -9.38 -4.15
C ASP A 62 -15.45 -10.07 -3.48
N ARG A 63 -15.31 -11.36 -3.11
CA ARG A 63 -16.35 -12.15 -2.43
C ARG A 63 -16.27 -12.01 -0.90
N GLY A 64 -15.38 -11.15 -0.40
CA GLY A 64 -15.24 -10.87 1.02
C GLY A 64 -14.28 -11.81 1.74
N THR A 65 -13.38 -12.49 1.01
CA THR A 65 -12.31 -13.25 1.64
C THR A 65 -11.41 -12.30 2.45
N PRO A 66 -11.20 -12.54 3.76
CA PRO A 66 -10.39 -11.65 4.57
C PRO A 66 -8.91 -11.75 4.19
N PRO A 67 -8.13 -10.66 4.33
CA PRO A 67 -6.70 -10.71 4.12
C PRO A 67 -6.02 -11.70 5.07
N LYS A 68 -5.00 -12.42 4.58
CA LYS A 68 -4.23 -13.37 5.39
C LYS A 68 -2.74 -13.31 5.08
N LEU A 69 -1.93 -13.58 6.09
CA LEU A 69 -0.48 -13.74 5.95
C LEU A 69 -0.19 -15.17 5.47
N VAL A 70 0.50 -15.30 4.34
CA VAL A 70 0.83 -16.58 3.71
C VAL A 70 2.34 -16.75 3.71
N ALA A 71 2.82 -17.90 4.21
CA ALA A 71 4.21 -18.32 4.01
C ALA A 71 4.37 -18.82 2.57
N THR A 72 5.39 -18.34 1.87
CA THR A 72 5.53 -18.58 0.43
C THR A 72 6.44 -19.75 0.10
N GLU A 73 7.28 -20.18 1.04
CA GLU A 73 8.11 -21.39 0.91
C GLU A 73 8.93 -21.46 -0.40
N GLY A 74 9.40 -20.31 -0.90
CA GLY A 74 10.19 -20.23 -2.13
C GLY A 74 9.37 -20.22 -3.42
N GLN A 75 8.05 -20.02 -3.32
CA GLN A 75 7.18 -19.82 -4.48
C GLN A 75 7.62 -18.63 -5.33
N MET A 76 7.34 -18.73 -6.63
CA MET A 76 7.56 -17.69 -7.61
C MET A 76 6.24 -17.02 -7.94
N GLY A 77 6.23 -15.69 -8.04
CA GLY A 77 5.01 -14.96 -8.35
C GLY A 77 5.22 -13.46 -8.48
N ILE A 78 4.09 -12.76 -8.64
CA ILE A 78 4.04 -11.31 -8.68
C ILE A 78 3.52 -10.82 -7.34
N TYR A 79 4.19 -9.82 -6.79
CA TYR A 79 3.78 -9.15 -5.57
C TYR A 79 4.06 -7.65 -5.66
N LEU A 80 3.35 -6.87 -4.86
CA LEU A 80 3.60 -5.44 -4.70
C LEU A 80 4.10 -5.18 -3.29
N ALA A 81 5.23 -4.48 -3.19
CA ALA A 81 5.73 -3.96 -1.92
C ALA A 81 5.19 -2.54 -1.73
N LEU A 82 4.34 -2.34 -0.73
CA LEU A 82 3.84 -1.02 -0.35
C LEU A 82 4.67 -0.49 0.83
N SER A 83 5.44 0.57 0.60
CA SER A 83 6.14 1.29 1.67
C SER A 83 5.29 2.47 2.12
N TYR A 84 4.67 2.36 3.29
CA TYR A 84 4.04 3.49 3.96
C TYR A 84 4.95 3.99 5.08
N CYS A 85 5.24 5.30 5.12
CA CYS A 85 6.01 5.91 6.19
C CYS A 85 5.11 6.15 7.41
N TRP A 86 5.22 5.29 8.42
CA TRP A 86 4.46 5.37 9.66
C TRP A 86 5.04 6.40 10.66
N GLY A 87 5.34 7.64 10.22
CA GLY A 87 6.09 8.55 11.11
C GLY A 87 6.26 10.02 10.73
N THR A 88 5.66 10.52 9.65
CA THR A 88 5.58 11.97 9.42
C THR A 88 4.12 12.36 9.30
N THR A 89 3.66 13.22 10.21
CA THR A 89 2.40 13.94 10.05
C THR A 89 2.47 14.60 8.68
N GLN A 90 1.63 14.18 7.74
CA GLN A 90 1.46 14.92 6.48
C GLN A 90 0.96 16.30 6.89
N GLN A 91 1.86 17.27 6.97
CA GLN A 91 1.47 18.65 7.11
C GLN A 91 0.75 18.97 5.80
N SER A 92 -0.57 19.10 5.90
CA SER A 92 -1.37 19.70 4.86
C SER A 92 -0.78 21.07 4.60
N SER A 93 -0.09 21.22 3.47
CA SER A 93 0.28 22.53 2.94
C SER A 93 -1.03 23.25 2.64
N GLN A 94 -1.50 24.06 3.60
CA GLN A 94 -2.20 25.28 3.24
C GLN A 94 -1.10 26.26 2.86
N ASP A 95 -1.11 26.64 1.59
CA ASP A 95 -0.39 27.79 1.08
C ASP A 95 -0.78 29.03 1.88
N ASP A 96 0.15 29.57 2.64
CA ASP A 96 0.14 30.98 3.03
C ASP A 96 1.51 31.56 2.67
N GLU A 97 1.46 32.62 1.88
CA GLU A 97 2.56 33.38 1.29
C GLU A 97 3.76 33.60 2.23
N ILE A 98 4.96 33.32 1.73
CA ILE A 98 6.11 34.19 2.01
C ILE A 98 6.86 34.44 0.69
N GLU A 99 6.35 35.40 -0.08
CA GLU A 99 7.25 36.33 -0.74
C GLU A 99 7.88 37.19 0.36
N HIS A 100 9.20 37.10 0.58
CA HIS A 100 10.13 38.24 0.60
C HIS A 100 11.51 37.84 1.16
N LEU A 101 12.50 37.84 0.25
CA LEU A 101 13.90 38.27 0.41
C LEU A 101 14.81 37.36 1.27
N ARG A 102 15.76 36.61 0.69
CA ARG A 102 17.10 37.10 0.25
C ARG A 102 17.61 38.26 1.13
N PHE A 103 18.33 37.94 2.20
CA PHE A 103 19.79 38.16 2.35
C PHE A 103 20.32 37.20 3.43
#